data_AF-A0A450WDL8-F1
#
_entry.id   AF-A0A450WDL8-F1
#
_cell.length_a   1.000
_cell.length_b   1.000
_cell.length_c   1.000
_cell.angle_alpha   90.00
_cell.angle_beta   90.00
_cell.angle_gamma   90.00
#
_symmetry.space_group_name_H-M   'P 1'
#
loop_
_entity.id
_entity.type
_entity.pdbx_description
1 polymer ?
#
loop_
_entity_poly.entity_id
_entity_poly.type
_entity_poly.pdbx_seq_one_letter_code
_entity_poly.pdbx_strand_id
1 'polypeptide(L)'
;MNNRIIVDTGPLVALLGERDARHQWVKGQMATIRPPMLTCEAVISETCFLLGRNGKSRVAGVTARQPSPDPENRYPSDVHAVART
;
A
#
# COMPACT_ATOMS: atom_id res chain seq x y z
N MET A 1 13.20 -4.40 20.53
CA MET A 1 12.21 -5.26 19.85
C MET A 1 12.33 -5.01 18.35
N ASN A 2 12.60 -6.03 17.53
CA ASN A 2 12.61 -5.88 16.07
C ASN A 2 11.16 -5.78 15.58
N ASN A 3 10.76 -4.60 15.12
CA ASN A 3 9.42 -4.37 14.59
C ASN A 3 9.31 -5.02 13.21
N ARG A 4 8.72 -6.23 13.15
CA ARG A 4 8.46 -6.94 11.90
C ARG A 4 7.23 -6.31 11.24
N ILE A 5 7.43 -5.73 10.06
CA ILE A 5 6.36 -5.15 9.25
C ILE A 5 5.85 -6.21 8.30
N ILE A 6 4.53 -6.46 8.31
CA ILE A 6 3.85 -7.28 7.31
C ILE A 6 3.34 -6.35 6.22
N VAL A 7 3.48 -6.75 4.96
CA VAL A 7 3.05 -5.96 3.81
C VAL A 7 1.95 -6.72 3.07
N ASP A 8 0.82 -6.04 2.92
CA ASP A 8 -0.38 -6.51 2.25
C ASP A 8 -0.38 -6.17 0.74
N THR A 9 -1.35 -6.69 -0.01
CA THR A 9 -1.53 -6.49 -1.45
C THR A 9 -1.67 -5.02 -1.82
N GLY A 10 -2.49 -4.25 -1.08
CA GLY A 10 -2.78 -2.85 -1.40
C GLY A 10 -1.52 -1.97 -1.55
N PRO A 11 -0.63 -1.94 -0.54
CA PRO A 11 0.65 -1.25 -0.63
C PRO A 11 1.54 -1.75 -1.77
N LEU A 12 1.63 -3.05 -2.02
CA LEU A 12 2.46 -3.58 -3.12
C LEU A 12 1.91 -3.14 -4.49
N VAL A 13 0.59 -3.18 -4.68
CA VAL A 13 -0.05 -2.71 -5.91
C VAL A 13 0.17 -1.22 -6.12
N ALA A 14 0.01 -0.40 -5.07
CA ALA A 14 0.25 1.03 -5.16
C ALA A 14 1.73 1.37 -5.38
N LEU A 15 2.65 0.61 -4.78
CA LEU A 15 4.09 0.79 -4.95
C LEU A 15 4.55 0.40 -6.36
N LEU A 16 4.06 -0.71 -6.91
CA LEU A 16 4.49 -1.24 -8.21
C LEU A 16 3.70 -0.65 -9.38
N GLY A 17 2.47 -0.19 -9.15
CA GLY A 17 1.65 0.51 -10.14
C GLY A 17 2.02 1.99 -10.20
N GLU A 18 2.92 2.38 -11.11
CA GLU A 18 3.38 3.78 -11.26
C GLU A 18 2.25 4.79 -11.52
N ARG A 19 1.13 4.32 -12.09
CA ARG A 19 -0.06 5.14 -12.38
C ARG A 19 -1.07 5.16 -11.23
N ASP A 20 -0.80 4.46 -10.12
CA ASP A 20 -1.66 4.48 -8.94
C ASP A 20 -1.58 5.86 -8.26
N ALA A 21 -2.73 6.43 -7.91
CA ALA A 21 -2.82 7.73 -7.26
C ALA A 21 -2.11 7.78 -5.88
N ARG A 22 -1.82 6.61 -5.28
CA ARG A 22 -1.12 6.45 -4.00
C ARG A 22 0.37 6.16 -4.15
N HIS A 23 0.88 5.98 -5.36
CA HIS A 23 2.25 5.53 -5.62
C HIS A 23 3.32 6.33 -4.86
N GLN A 24 3.30 7.66 -4.99
CA GLN A 24 4.29 8.52 -4.35
C GLN A 24 4.25 8.46 -2.82
N TRP A 25 3.05 8.37 -2.25
CA TRP A 25 2.92 8.28 -0.80
C TRP A 25 3.40 6.92 -0.27
N VAL A 26 2.95 5.82 -0.87
CA VAL A 26 3.38 4.48 -0.45
C VAL A 26 4.88 4.32 -0.59
N LYS A 27 5.47 4.83 -1.68
CA LYS A 27 6.93 4.86 -1.88
C LYS A 27 7.64 5.60 -0.74
N GLY A 28 7.12 6.76 -0.32
CA GLY A 28 7.65 7.53 0.81
C GLY A 28 7.55 6.77 2.13
N GLN A 29 6.41 6.14 2.42
CA GLN A 29 6.23 5.35 3.65
C GLN A 29 7.15 4.12 3.69
N MET A 30 7.20 3.36 2.59
CA MET A 30 8.05 2.17 2.45
C MET A 30 9.54 2.49 2.64
N ALA A 31 10.00 3.66 2.18
CA ALA A 31 11.38 4.11 2.38
C ALA A 31 11.74 4.36 3.85
N THR A 32 10.77 4.57 4.74
CA THR A 32 11.01 4.75 6.19
C THR A 32 11.07 3.45 6.97
N ILE A 33 10.63 2.33 6.38
CA ILE A 33 10.57 1.03 7.04
C ILE A 33 11.94 0.36 7.01
N ARG A 34 12.44 -0.03 8.19
CA ARG A 34 13.67 -0.84 8.28
C ARG A 34 13.38 -2.30 7.89
N PRO A 35 14.18 -2.91 7.02
CA PRO A 35 14.06 -4.33 6.68
C PRO A 35 14.21 -5.27 7.91
N PRO A 36 13.64 -6.50 7.86
CA PRO A 36 12.88 -7.07 6.75
C PRO A 36 11.38 -6.71 6.82
N MET A 37 10.81 -6.48 5.63
CA MET A 37 9.37 -6.52 5.42
C MET A 37 8.96 -7.95 5.06
N LEU A 38 7.88 -8.43 5.66
CA LEU A 38 7.35 -9.78 5.47
C LEU A 38 6.08 -9.72 4.63
N THR A 39 5.89 -10.70 3.76
CA THR A 39 4.64 -10.91 3.01
C THR A 39 4.46 -12.41 2.77
N CYS A 40 3.39 -12.81 2.09
CA CYS A 40 3.11 -14.22 1.78
C CYS A 40 2.75 -14.42 0.30
N GLU A 41 2.74 -15.67 -0.13
CA GLU A 41 2.47 -16.08 -1.51
C GLU A 41 1.08 -15.63 -1.98
N ALA A 42 0.09 -15.59 -1.08
CA ALA A 42 -1.25 -15.10 -1.40
C ALA A 42 -1.24 -13.61 -1.78
N VAL A 43 -0.55 -12.78 -1.01
CA VAL A 43 -0.39 -11.34 -1.27
C VAL A 43 0.37 -11.10 -2.59
N ILE A 44 1.42 -11.88 -2.85
CA ILE A 44 2.17 -11.78 -4.12
C ILE A 44 1.26 -12.15 -5.30
N SER A 45 0.50 -13.25 -5.17
CA SER A 45 -0.40 -13.73 -6.23
C SER A 45 -1.49 -12.71 -6.57
N GLU A 46 -2.09 -12.10 -5.56
CA GLU A 46 -3.11 -11.07 -5.75
C GLU A 46 -2.52 -9.78 -6.34
N THR A 47 -1.33 -9.38 -5.90
CA THR A 47 -0.60 -8.23 -6.46
C THR A 47 -0.38 -8.41 -7.96
N CYS A 48 0.13 -9.58 -8.38
CA CYS A 48 0.34 -9.90 -9.79
C CYS A 48 -0.97 -9.89 -10.59
N PHE A 49 -2.04 -10.46 -10.03
CA PHE A 49 -3.36 -10.49 -10.66
C PHE A 49 -3.94 -9.09 -10.88
N LEU A 50 -3.80 -8.20 -9.89
CA LEU A 50 -4.29 -6.83 -9.95
C LEU A 50 -3.48 -5.95 -10.91
N LEU A 51 -2.16 -6.11 -10.95
CA LEU A 51 -1.29 -5.38 -11.88
C LEU A 51 -1.52 -5.82 -13.35
N GLY A 52 -1.74 -7.11 -13.59
CA GLY A 52 -1.97 -7.66 -14.93
C GLY A 52 -3.30 -7.26 -15.59
N ARG A 53 -4.32 -6.85 -14.81
CA ARG A 53 -5.63 -6.42 -15.33
C ARG A 53 -5.69 -4.89 -15.47
N ASN A 54 -5.03 -4.34 -16.47
CA ASN A 54 -5.15 -2.94 -16.93
C ASN A 54 -5.05 -1.84 -15.85
N GLY A 55 -4.32 -2.06 -14.75
CA GLY A 55 -3.96 -1.01 -13.78
C GLY A 55 -5.14 -0.32 -13.09
N LYS A 56 -6.38 -0.80 -13.25
CA LYS A 56 -7.50 -0.35 -12.42
C LYS A 56 -7.36 -1.09 -11.10
N SER A 57 -6.51 -0.54 -10.24
CA SER A 57 -6.40 -0.91 -8.83
C SER A 57 -7.81 -0.85 -8.23
N ARG A 58 -8.56 -1.94 -8.35
CA ARG A 58 -9.87 -2.13 -7.71
C ARG A 58 -9.62 -2.61 -6.29
N VAL A 59 -8.76 -1.90 -5.57
CA VAL A 59 -8.79 -1.93 -4.11
C VAL A 59 -10.09 -1.22 -3.74
N ALA A 60 -11.20 -1.96 -3.87
CA ALA A 60 -12.48 -1.60 -3.30
C ALA A 60 -12.23 -1.61 -1.80
N GLY A 61 -12.02 -0.41 -1.24
CA GLY A 61 -11.86 -0.25 0.19
C GLY A 61 -13.01 -0.96 0.89
N VAL A 62 -12.70 -1.96 1.70
CA VAL A 62 -13.54 -2.29 2.84
C VAL A 62 -13.64 -0.99 3.63
N THR A 63 -14.86 -0.44 3.68
CA THR A 63 -15.21 0.91 4.07
C THR A 63 -14.72 1.28 5.48
N ALA A 64 -13.45 1.66 5.61
CA ALA A 64 -13.05 2.73 6.51
C ALA A 64 -13.15 4.01 5.68
N ARG A 65 -14.19 4.80 5.98
CA ARG A 65 -14.50 6.14 5.47
C ARG A 65 -13.27 6.80 4.85
N GLN A 66 -13.12 6.69 3.53
CA GLN A 66 -11.97 7.27 2.82
C GLN A 66 -12.12 8.79 2.93
N PRO A 67 -11.20 9.51 3.61
CA PRO A 67 -11.24 10.95 3.59
C PRO A 67 -10.95 11.42 2.16
N SER A 68 -11.73 12.39 1.69
CA SER A 68 -11.39 13.17 0.50
C SER A 68 -9.97 13.73 0.68
N PRO A 69 -9.10 13.68 -0.34
CA PRO A 69 -7.75 14.23 -0.23
C PRO A 69 -7.86 15.73 0.03
N ASP A 70 -7.55 16.14 1.25
CA ASP A 70 -7.26 17.53 1.57
C ASP A 70 -5.99 17.92 0.78
N PRO A 71 -6.02 18.97 -0.08
CA PRO A 71 -4.87 19.37 -0.87
C PRO A 71 -3.63 19.69 -0.02
N GLU A 72 -3.79 20.08 1.25
CA GLU A 72 -2.67 20.39 2.14
C GLU A 72 -2.16 19.19 2.95
N ASN A 73 -2.93 18.10 3.09
CA ASN A 73 -2.56 16.95 3.93
C ASN A 73 -2.96 15.62 3.29
N ARG A 74 -2.36 15.34 2.12
CA ARG A 74 -2.85 14.29 1.22
C ARG A 74 -2.73 12.87 1.79
N TYR A 75 -1.80 12.61 2.72
CA TYR A 75 -1.68 11.31 3.40
C TYR A 75 -0.85 11.41 4.71
N PRO A 76 -1.47 11.25 5.89
CA PRO A 76 -0.80 11.48 7.18
C PRO A 76 0.21 10.39 7.59
N SER A 77 0.99 10.69 8.64
CA SER A 77 2.25 10.07 9.08
C SER A 77 2.20 8.65 9.64
N ASP A 78 1.04 7.99 9.64
CA ASP A 78 0.90 6.67 10.27
C ASP A 78 1.39 5.55 9.34
N VAL A 79 2.71 5.37 9.29
CA VAL A 79 3.43 4.28 8.61
C VAL A 79 2.85 2.89 8.91
N HIS A 80 2.23 2.72 10.07
CA HIS A 80 1.61 1.46 10.50
C HIS A 80 0.29 1.15 9.79
N ALA A 81 -0.35 2.10 9.11
CA ALA A 81 -1.56 1.84 8.33
C ALA A 81 -1.26 1.12 7.01
N VAL A 82 -0.05 1.30 6.46
CA VAL A 82 0.39 0.61 5.24
C VAL A 82 0.69 -0.86 5.51
N ALA A 83 1.02 -1.20 6.75
CA ALA A 83 1.50 -2.52 7.15
C ALA A 83 0.48 -3.36 7.94
N ARG A 84 -0.77 -2.89 8.04
CA ARG A 84 -1.81 -3.53 8.86
C ARG A 84 -3.09 -3.73 8.07
N THR A 85 -3.11 -4.80 7.31
CA THR A 85 -4.29 -5.58 6.92
C THR A 85 -3.86 -7.04 6.96
#